data_AF-A0A5S4GPW8-F1
#
_entry.id   AF-A0A5S4GPW8-F1
#
_cell.length_a   1.000
_cell.length_b   1.000
_cell.length_c   1.000
_cell.angle_alpha   90.00
_cell.angle_beta   90.00
_cell.angle_gamma   90.00
#
_symmetry.space_group_name_H-M   'P 1'
#
loop_
_entity.id
_entity.type
_entity.pdbx_description
1 polymer ?
#
loop_
_entity_poly.entity_id
_entity_poly.type
_entity_poly.pdbx_seq_one_letter_code
_entity_poly.pdbx_strand_id
1 'polypeptide(L)'
;MRESHPSARGFASDGARNRLRFLALTHGRPLWRLAESSTALRRRINAAVIDQACREMPPRPEPLSTMAPYTSWPSLTDRTYSGRHLPPVPDQETGRPTVEQAADLFARDGEMIPCPRSTVLFAYFAQWFTDGFLRGESEEPRDPRRSTSNHEIDLNPLYGLTAEATDAVRAREGGLLKSQLINGGEFPPYLCENGKIKPEFWALTAVRMDMLTDAQRDTLFATGGDRGNVQVGFTMMTVLFLREHNRVARALAAENPRWDDERLFQTARNIVIVEVIRLVVEEYINHITPYHFRFLLDPRLSRMLQRAPWHRQNWASVEFNLVYRWHSLIPSSLVVGDTELPTARTLFGGALIPGPGLGRLFEDASEQRAGRIGLFNTDPILREVEISSIKDARTLQLASYNDYRAHCRFPRARGFAQVSGDPRVQDALADRYRSVDDLELYVGLFAEEPGSPAAVLPPLLTKIIAIDAFSQALTNPLLAPRVLNAATFTPAGLRTIAETRTLGDVLARNTPEDPRPRFVSMTWRGAAR
;
A
#
# COMPACT_ATOMS: atom_id res chain seq x y z
N MET A 1 -5.45 -5.88 32.41
CA MET A 1 -5.41 -4.43 32.71
C MET A 1 -4.20 -3.86 31.99
N ARG A 2 -4.36 -2.92 31.06
CA ARG A 2 -3.20 -2.20 30.50
C ARG A 2 -2.89 -1.03 31.43
N GLU A 3 -1.68 -0.98 31.94
CA GLU A 3 -1.17 0.22 32.61
C GLU A 3 -1.26 1.38 31.61
N SER A 4 -1.99 2.44 31.96
CA SER A 4 -2.10 3.63 31.12
C SER A 4 -0.86 4.49 31.37
N HIS A 5 0.14 4.35 30.50
CA HIS A 5 1.32 5.22 30.54
C HIS A 5 1.00 6.60 29.93
N PRO A 6 1.66 7.68 30.40
CA PRO A 6 1.53 8.99 29.77
C PRO A 6 2.02 8.94 28.32
N SER A 7 1.22 9.50 27.40
CA SER A 7 1.56 9.48 25.96
C SER A 7 2.85 10.23 25.68
N ALA A 8 3.67 9.69 24.79
CA ALA A 8 4.87 10.35 24.29
C ALA A 8 4.55 11.54 23.36
N ARG A 9 3.29 11.70 22.93
CA ARG A 9 2.88 12.73 21.97
C ARG A 9 2.46 14.02 22.66
N GLY A 10 3.29 15.06 22.50
CA GLY A 10 3.01 16.39 23.01
C GLY A 10 3.66 17.50 22.19
N PHE A 11 3.57 18.73 22.67
CA PHE A 11 4.21 19.89 22.03
C PHE A 11 5.73 19.75 21.97
N ALA A 12 6.35 19.11 22.96
CA ALA A 12 7.79 18.90 23.00
C ALA A 12 8.27 17.88 21.95
N SER A 13 7.54 16.77 21.76
CA SER A 13 7.87 15.76 20.75
C SER A 13 7.51 16.25 19.36
N ASP A 14 6.29 16.74 19.16
CA ASP A 14 5.72 16.94 17.82
C ASP A 14 5.84 18.39 17.34
N GLY A 15 6.09 19.34 18.23
CA GLY A 15 6.09 20.77 17.93
C GLY A 15 4.67 21.36 17.83
N ALA A 16 4.55 22.66 18.09
CA ALA A 16 3.26 23.33 18.16
C ALA A 16 2.46 23.28 16.86
N ARG A 17 3.13 23.52 15.71
CA ARG A 17 2.48 23.50 14.41
C ARG A 17 1.85 22.14 14.09
N ASN A 18 2.58 21.04 14.27
CA ASN A 18 2.07 19.71 13.97
C ASN A 18 0.97 19.31 14.96
N ARG A 19 1.14 19.63 16.25
CA ARG A 19 0.14 19.29 17.27
C ARG A 19 -1.17 20.03 17.07
N LEU A 20 -1.14 21.34 16.81
CA LEU A 20 -2.34 22.14 16.52
C LEU A 20 -3.05 21.64 15.27
N ARG A 21 -2.31 21.29 14.21
CA ARG A 21 -2.88 20.72 12.99
C ARG A 21 -3.55 19.37 13.24
N PHE A 22 -2.89 18.48 13.99
CA PHE A 22 -3.45 17.20 14.38
C PHE A 22 -4.75 17.39 15.17
N LEU A 23 -4.76 18.27 16.18
CA LEU A 23 -5.95 18.57 16.97
C LEU A 23 -7.09 19.12 16.10
N ALA A 24 -6.81 20.07 15.20
CA ALA A 24 -7.80 20.62 14.29
C ALA A 24 -8.46 19.55 13.42
N LEU A 25 -7.69 18.59 12.89
CA LEU A 25 -8.19 17.53 12.00
C LEU A 25 -8.89 16.37 12.74
N THR A 26 -8.62 16.21 14.04
CA THR A 26 -9.10 15.07 14.86
C THR A 26 -10.14 15.44 15.91
N HIS A 27 -10.45 16.73 16.05
CA HIS A 27 -11.45 17.24 16.99
C HIS A 27 -12.51 18.07 16.26
N GLY A 28 -13.60 18.41 16.96
CA GLY A 28 -14.64 19.27 16.41
C GLY A 28 -15.46 18.62 15.29
N ARG A 29 -15.76 17.31 15.40
CA ARG A 29 -16.54 16.55 14.41
C ARG A 29 -17.78 17.28 13.85
N PRO A 30 -18.61 17.99 14.64
CA PRO A 30 -19.76 18.73 14.09
C PRO A 30 -19.37 19.82 13.09
N LEU A 31 -18.24 20.51 13.32
CA LEU A 31 -17.73 21.54 12.41
C LEU A 31 -17.28 20.95 11.08
N TRP A 32 -16.59 19.79 11.12
CA TRP A 32 -16.21 19.08 9.91
C TRP A 32 -17.42 18.59 9.12
N ARG A 33 -18.43 18.02 9.78
CA ARG A 33 -19.69 17.64 9.12
C ARG A 33 -20.39 18.83 8.45
N LEU A 34 -20.43 19.97 9.13
CA LEU A 34 -20.99 21.20 8.55
C LEU A 34 -20.17 21.66 7.33
N ALA A 35 -18.84 21.66 7.42
CA ALA A 35 -17.97 22.03 6.31
C ALA A 35 -18.11 21.09 5.11
N GLU A 36 -18.34 19.81 5.35
CA GLU A 36 -18.54 18.77 4.33
C GLU A 36 -19.92 18.83 3.64
N SER A 37 -20.91 19.50 4.25
CA SER A 37 -22.26 19.65 3.69
C SER A 37 -22.29 20.49 2.41
N SER A 38 -21.32 21.40 2.23
CA SER A 38 -21.16 22.20 1.02
C SER A 38 -20.12 21.58 0.09
N THR A 39 -20.54 21.09 -1.07
CA THR A 39 -19.63 20.47 -2.05
C THR A 39 -18.50 21.40 -2.47
N ALA A 40 -18.78 22.70 -2.63
CA ALA A 40 -17.77 23.69 -3.02
C ALA A 40 -16.75 23.92 -1.91
N LEU A 41 -17.21 24.06 -0.65
CA LEU A 41 -16.34 24.22 0.51
C LEU A 41 -15.52 22.96 0.77
N ARG A 42 -16.17 21.79 0.77
CA ARG A 42 -15.52 20.48 0.92
C ARG A 42 -14.40 20.29 -0.07
N ARG A 43 -14.59 20.65 -1.35
CA ARG A 43 -13.54 20.56 -2.38
C ARG A 43 -12.37 21.50 -2.11
N ARG A 44 -12.64 22.74 -1.67
CA ARG A 44 -11.58 23.70 -1.32
C ARG A 44 -10.77 23.23 -0.12
N ILE A 45 -11.44 22.74 0.92
CA ILE A 45 -10.81 22.14 2.10
C ILE A 45 -9.99 20.92 1.70
N ASN A 46 -10.55 20.02 0.88
CA ASN A 46 -9.84 18.83 0.37
C ASN A 46 -8.51 19.22 -0.28
N ALA A 47 -8.56 20.15 -1.23
CA ALA A 47 -7.38 20.64 -1.92
C ALA A 47 -6.37 21.28 -0.96
N ALA A 48 -6.84 22.10 -0.01
CA ALA A 48 -5.97 22.77 0.95
C ALA A 48 -5.29 21.80 1.91
N VAL A 49 -6.01 20.80 2.43
CA VAL A 49 -5.46 19.79 3.35
C VAL A 49 -4.42 18.93 2.65
N ILE A 50 -4.69 18.49 1.41
CA ILE A 50 -3.75 17.73 0.58
C ILE A 50 -2.51 18.57 0.26
N ASP A 51 -2.69 19.79 -0.28
CA ASP A 51 -1.58 20.67 -0.63
C ASP A 51 -0.69 20.97 0.58
N GLN A 52 -1.30 21.24 1.74
CA GLN A 52 -0.57 21.47 2.96
C GLN A 52 0.12 20.20 3.48
N ALA A 53 -0.40 18.99 3.20
CA ALA A 53 0.27 17.73 3.57
C ALA A 53 1.52 17.50 2.70
N CYS A 54 1.42 17.64 1.38
CA CYS A 54 2.54 17.46 0.46
C CYS A 54 3.65 18.51 0.61
N ARG A 55 3.35 19.70 1.14
CA ARG A 55 4.34 20.78 1.39
C ARG A 55 5.10 20.67 2.71
N GLU A 56 4.96 19.56 3.42
CA GLU A 56 5.72 19.31 4.64
C GLU A 56 7.17 18.90 4.37
N MET A 57 7.49 18.51 3.13
CA MET A 57 8.85 18.35 2.58
C MET A 57 9.06 19.23 1.33
N PRO A 58 10.31 19.43 0.87
CA PRO A 58 10.58 19.98 -0.46
C PRO A 58 9.86 19.17 -1.55
N PRO A 59 9.33 19.82 -2.60
CA PRO A 59 8.68 19.11 -3.70
C PRO A 59 9.71 18.45 -4.63
N ARG A 60 9.31 17.34 -5.25
CA ARG A 60 10.05 16.67 -6.33
C ARG A 60 10.35 17.60 -7.53
N PRO A 61 11.35 17.28 -8.38
CA PRO A 61 12.23 16.11 -8.32
C PRO A 61 13.17 16.17 -7.10
N GLU A 62 13.41 15.01 -6.49
CA GLU A 62 14.44 14.90 -5.46
C GLU A 62 15.82 15.16 -6.08
N PRO A 63 16.75 15.81 -5.36
CA PRO A 63 18.09 16.08 -5.88
C PRO A 63 18.95 14.82 -5.99
N LEU A 64 18.55 13.72 -5.33
CA LEU A 64 19.31 12.49 -5.20
C LEU A 64 18.44 11.25 -5.46
N SER A 65 19.11 10.18 -5.87
CA SER A 65 18.58 8.81 -5.91
C SER A 65 19.53 7.86 -5.18
N THR A 66 19.14 6.59 -5.06
CA THR A 66 20.01 5.53 -4.52
C THR A 66 21.22 5.23 -5.40
N MET A 67 21.32 5.81 -6.61
CA MET A 67 22.43 5.61 -7.54
C MET A 67 23.75 6.20 -7.04
N ALA A 68 23.71 7.44 -6.51
CA ALA A 68 24.91 8.19 -6.17
C ALA A 68 24.67 9.16 -4.99
N PRO A 69 25.71 9.48 -4.20
CA PRO A 69 25.62 10.44 -3.10
C PRO A 69 25.60 11.92 -3.56
N TYR A 70 25.61 12.17 -4.87
CA TYR A 70 25.61 13.49 -5.48
C TYR A 70 24.71 13.52 -6.73
N THR A 71 24.30 14.72 -7.13
CA THR A 71 23.47 14.92 -8.31
C THR A 71 24.27 14.78 -9.60
N SER A 72 23.79 13.94 -10.51
CA SER A 72 24.31 13.76 -11.86
C SER A 72 23.14 13.57 -12.83
N TRP A 73 23.38 13.69 -14.14
CA TRP A 73 22.33 13.41 -15.12
C TRP A 73 21.78 11.97 -14.99
N PRO A 74 22.62 10.92 -14.94
CA PRO A 74 22.13 9.55 -14.73
C PRO A 74 21.32 9.39 -13.44
N SER A 75 21.77 9.96 -12.32
CA SER A 75 21.06 9.82 -11.04
C SER A 75 19.69 10.51 -11.02
N LEU A 76 19.43 11.44 -11.94
CA LEU A 76 18.15 12.16 -12.10
C LEU A 76 17.25 11.59 -13.20
N THR A 77 17.70 10.60 -13.97
CA THR A 77 16.93 10.06 -15.09
C THR A 77 16.80 8.54 -15.10
N ASP A 78 17.75 7.83 -14.48
CA ASP A 78 17.72 6.37 -14.40
C ASP A 78 16.76 5.89 -13.31
N ARG A 79 15.53 5.59 -13.73
CA ARG A 79 14.44 5.13 -12.86
C ARG A 79 14.59 3.66 -12.43
N THR A 80 15.65 2.96 -12.84
CA THR A 80 16.01 1.66 -12.22
C THR A 80 16.56 1.83 -10.80
N TYR A 81 16.78 3.08 -10.37
CA TYR A 81 17.07 3.45 -8.99
C TYR A 81 15.87 4.15 -8.34
N SER A 82 15.80 4.12 -7.02
CA SER A 82 14.76 4.83 -6.24
C SER A 82 15.20 6.25 -5.95
N GLY A 83 14.26 7.18 -5.86
CA GLY A 83 14.54 8.51 -5.29
C GLY A 83 14.97 8.40 -3.81
N ARG A 84 15.48 9.49 -3.25
CA ARG A 84 15.72 9.58 -1.80
C ARG A 84 15.51 10.99 -1.28
N HIS A 85 14.97 11.12 -0.07
CA HIS A 85 14.67 12.41 0.55
C HIS A 85 15.89 13.05 1.21
N LEU A 86 16.77 12.25 1.82
CA LEU A 86 17.98 12.72 2.48
C LEU A 86 19.25 12.10 1.87
N PRO A 87 20.38 12.84 1.83
CA PRO A 87 21.67 12.30 1.40
C PRO A 87 22.09 11.07 2.23
N PRO A 88 22.94 10.18 1.66
CA PRO A 88 23.49 9.08 2.42
C PRO A 88 24.37 9.61 3.56
N VAL A 89 24.22 9.03 4.74
CA VAL A 89 25.06 9.30 5.89
C VAL A 89 26.02 8.11 6.03
N PRO A 90 27.32 8.29 5.75
CA PRO A 90 28.31 7.22 5.89
C PRO A 90 28.17 6.54 7.25
N ASP A 91 28.30 5.22 7.26
CA ASP A 91 28.03 4.44 8.46
C ASP A 91 28.90 4.95 9.62
N GLN A 92 28.23 5.34 10.69
CA GLN A 92 28.91 5.78 11.90
C GLN A 92 29.17 4.50 12.70
N GLU A 93 30.33 3.88 12.51
CA GLU A 93 30.76 2.59 13.10
C GLU A 93 30.76 2.52 14.64
N THR A 94 30.11 3.42 15.38
CA THR A 94 30.12 3.39 16.85
C THR A 94 28.75 3.08 17.43
N GLY A 95 28.60 1.89 18.01
CA GLY A 95 27.59 1.61 19.05
C GLY A 95 26.16 1.30 18.58
N ARG A 96 25.93 0.93 17.31
CA ARG A 96 24.64 0.41 16.85
C ARG A 96 24.52 -1.10 17.12
N PRO A 97 23.31 -1.64 17.33
CA PRO A 97 23.09 -3.09 17.46
C PRO A 97 23.39 -3.81 16.14
N THR A 98 23.63 -5.12 16.19
CA THR A 98 23.68 -5.93 14.95
C THR A 98 22.32 -5.88 14.23
N VAL A 99 22.30 -6.27 12.95
CA VAL A 99 21.06 -6.30 12.16
C VAL A 99 20.03 -7.21 12.84
N GLU A 100 20.47 -8.35 13.35
CA GLU A 100 19.66 -9.34 14.04
C GLU A 100 19.12 -8.78 15.36
N GLN A 101 19.97 -8.14 16.17
CA GLN A 101 19.57 -7.51 17.43
C GLN A 101 18.52 -6.40 17.22
N ALA A 102 18.63 -5.63 16.13
CA ALA A 102 17.64 -4.63 15.75
C ALA A 102 16.35 -5.29 15.22
N ALA A 103 16.45 -6.36 14.42
CA ALA A 103 15.29 -7.10 13.91
C ALA A 103 14.50 -7.77 15.04
N ASP A 104 15.17 -8.24 16.10
CA ASP A 104 14.53 -8.85 17.26
C ASP A 104 13.61 -7.88 18.02
N LEU A 105 13.76 -6.56 17.86
CA LEU A 105 12.81 -5.57 18.39
C LEU A 105 11.42 -5.68 17.76
N PHE A 106 11.32 -6.21 16.53
CA PHE A 106 10.06 -6.34 15.81
C PHE A 106 9.33 -7.63 16.16
N ALA A 107 10.08 -8.68 16.50
CA ALA A 107 9.55 -10.02 16.71
C ALA A 107 8.47 -10.04 17.80
N ARG A 108 7.32 -10.62 17.47
CA ARG A 108 6.24 -10.89 18.41
C ARG A 108 6.66 -12.01 19.37
N ASP A 109 6.46 -11.76 20.66
CA ASP A 109 6.55 -12.78 21.70
C ASP A 109 5.15 -13.04 22.27
N GLY A 110 4.59 -14.22 21.96
CA GLY A 110 3.24 -14.61 22.35
C GLY A 110 2.12 -14.05 21.46
N GLU A 111 1.04 -13.58 22.08
CA GLU A 111 -0.17 -13.13 21.38
C GLU A 111 0.07 -11.85 20.57
N MET A 112 -0.58 -11.78 19.40
CA MET A 112 -0.59 -10.57 18.59
C MET A 112 -1.23 -9.42 19.35
N ILE A 113 -0.60 -8.24 19.33
CA ILE A 113 -1.21 -7.00 19.77
C ILE A 113 -2.15 -6.54 18.65
N PRO A 114 -3.48 -6.58 18.82
CA PRO A 114 -4.37 -6.33 17.71
C PRO A 114 -4.57 -4.83 17.48
N CYS A 115 -4.66 -4.41 16.21
CA CYS A 115 -5.01 -3.04 15.85
C CYS A 115 -6.44 -2.73 16.32
N PRO A 116 -6.69 -1.60 17.00
CA PRO A 116 -8.05 -1.24 17.43
C PRO A 116 -9.00 -0.96 16.27
N ARG A 117 -8.47 -0.72 15.06
CA ARG A 117 -9.25 -0.22 13.91
C ARG A 117 -9.18 -1.12 12.68
N SER A 118 -8.03 -1.70 12.35
CA SER A 118 -7.80 -2.35 11.04
C SER A 118 -8.17 -3.83 11.04
N THR A 119 -8.68 -4.28 9.89
CA THR A 119 -8.98 -5.69 9.59
C THR A 119 -7.87 -6.29 8.73
N VAL A 120 -7.87 -7.61 8.53
CA VAL A 120 -6.93 -8.27 7.62
C VAL A 120 -7.12 -7.78 6.17
N LEU A 121 -8.34 -7.40 5.78
CA LEU A 121 -8.61 -6.83 4.45
C LEU A 121 -7.78 -5.56 4.19
N PHE A 122 -7.56 -4.73 5.22
CA PHE A 122 -6.66 -3.57 5.10
C PHE A 122 -5.23 -3.98 4.74
N ALA A 123 -4.71 -5.03 5.39
CA ALA A 123 -3.37 -5.54 5.12
C ALA A 123 -3.25 -6.11 3.70
N TYR A 124 -4.26 -6.87 3.26
CA TYR A 124 -4.30 -7.43 1.90
C TYR A 124 -4.37 -6.36 0.82
N PHE A 125 -5.22 -5.34 1.00
CA PHE A 125 -5.31 -4.24 0.05
C PHE A 125 -4.01 -3.42 0.03
N ALA A 126 -3.45 -3.12 1.20
CA ALA A 126 -2.19 -2.39 1.29
C ALA A 126 -1.08 -3.10 0.51
N GLN A 127 -0.87 -4.40 0.77
CA GLN A 127 0.16 -5.20 0.09
C GLN A 127 -0.07 -5.22 -1.43
N TRP A 128 -1.27 -5.58 -1.88
CA TRP A 128 -1.60 -5.68 -3.31
C TRP A 128 -1.39 -4.36 -4.04
N PHE A 129 -1.82 -3.25 -3.44
CA PHE A 129 -1.69 -1.92 -4.02
C PHE A 129 -0.23 -1.49 -4.10
N THR A 130 0.53 -1.61 -3.01
CA THR A 130 1.90 -1.09 -2.97
C THR A 130 2.89 -1.92 -3.76
N ASP A 131 2.71 -3.24 -3.84
CA ASP A 131 3.58 -4.13 -4.63
C ASP A 131 3.49 -3.85 -6.14
N GLY A 132 2.52 -3.03 -6.57
CA GLY A 132 2.49 -2.47 -7.91
C GLY A 132 3.63 -1.48 -8.17
N PHE A 133 4.05 -0.66 -7.20
CA PHE A 133 5.05 0.39 -7.46
C PHE A 133 6.20 0.48 -6.46
N LEU A 134 6.13 -0.20 -5.31
CA LEU A 134 7.20 -0.27 -4.30
C LEU A 134 7.98 -1.59 -4.44
N ARG A 135 8.74 -1.70 -5.53
CA ARG A 135 9.38 -2.96 -5.94
C ARG A 135 10.91 -2.87 -5.86
N GLY A 136 11.51 -3.51 -4.86
CA GLY A 136 12.96 -3.69 -4.82
C GLY A 136 13.45 -4.63 -5.93
N GLU A 137 14.76 -4.60 -6.20
CA GLU A 137 15.40 -5.62 -7.04
C GLU A 137 15.14 -7.03 -6.50
N SER A 138 14.94 -7.98 -7.40
CA SER A 138 14.68 -9.40 -7.08
C SER A 138 15.69 -10.36 -7.69
N GLU A 139 16.57 -9.90 -8.58
CA GLU A 139 17.68 -10.70 -9.08
C GLU A 139 18.74 -10.89 -7.98
N GLU A 140 19.32 -12.10 -7.89
CA GLU A 140 20.38 -12.42 -6.93
C GLU A 140 21.76 -12.40 -7.59
N PRO A 141 22.79 -11.77 -6.97
CA PRO A 141 22.74 -11.09 -5.69
C PRO A 141 22.00 -9.74 -5.76
N ARG A 142 21.08 -9.52 -4.81
CA ARG A 142 20.24 -8.33 -4.78
C ARG A 142 21.04 -7.04 -4.53
N ASP A 143 20.86 -6.03 -5.40
CA ASP A 143 21.35 -4.66 -5.18
C ASP A 143 20.23 -3.80 -4.55
N PRO A 144 20.33 -3.42 -3.26
CA PRO A 144 19.29 -2.62 -2.60
C PRO A 144 19.13 -1.21 -3.17
N ARG A 145 20.07 -0.75 -4.00
CA ARG A 145 19.95 0.54 -4.69
C ARG A 145 18.99 0.47 -5.88
N ARG A 146 18.76 -0.72 -6.44
CA ARG A 146 17.96 -0.90 -7.65
C ARG A 146 16.52 -1.26 -7.34
N SER A 147 15.65 -0.96 -8.30
CA SER A 147 14.21 -1.19 -8.27
C SER A 147 13.75 -1.73 -9.61
N THR A 148 12.85 -2.71 -9.56
CA THR A 148 12.14 -3.25 -10.74
C THR A 148 10.82 -2.51 -11.01
N SER A 149 10.57 -1.40 -10.32
CA SER A 149 9.35 -0.62 -10.48
C SER A 149 9.42 0.31 -11.69
N ASN A 150 8.29 0.49 -12.36
CA ASN A 150 8.09 1.62 -13.28
C ASN A 150 7.70 2.92 -12.54
N HIS A 151 7.48 2.82 -11.22
CA HIS A 151 7.05 3.87 -10.29
C HIS A 151 5.66 4.43 -10.59
N GLU A 152 4.77 3.67 -11.24
CA GLU A 152 3.44 4.13 -11.62
C GLU A 152 2.32 3.32 -10.95
N ILE A 153 1.17 3.95 -10.72
CA ILE A 153 -0.07 3.22 -10.40
C ILE A 153 -0.73 2.85 -11.72
N ASP A 154 -0.29 1.74 -12.30
CA ASP A 154 -0.72 1.24 -13.62
C ASP A 154 -1.41 -0.13 -13.57
N LEU A 155 -1.60 -0.64 -12.34
CA LEU A 155 -2.11 -1.97 -12.02
C LEU A 155 -1.32 -3.12 -12.64
N ASN A 156 0.02 -3.04 -12.69
CA ASN A 156 0.84 -4.18 -13.08
C ASN A 156 0.66 -5.46 -12.22
N PRO A 157 0.17 -5.45 -10.95
CA PRO A 157 -0.24 -6.70 -10.30
C PRO A 157 -1.26 -7.51 -11.11
N LEU A 158 -2.12 -6.82 -11.88
CA LEU A 158 -3.11 -7.41 -12.77
C LEU A 158 -2.58 -7.54 -14.21
N TYR A 159 -2.07 -6.45 -14.79
CA TYR A 159 -1.73 -6.37 -16.21
C TYR A 159 -0.27 -6.74 -16.54
N GLY A 160 0.62 -6.82 -15.56
CA GLY A 160 2.04 -7.03 -15.79
C GLY A 160 2.82 -5.75 -16.10
N LEU A 161 4.14 -5.82 -15.88
CA LEU A 161 5.06 -4.68 -16.02
C LEU A 161 5.51 -4.45 -17.48
N THR A 162 5.60 -5.51 -18.27
CA THR A 162 6.06 -5.44 -19.66
C THR A 162 4.90 -5.65 -20.63
N ALA A 163 5.12 -5.28 -21.89
CA ALA A 163 4.13 -5.49 -22.96
C ALA A 163 3.87 -6.98 -23.19
N GLU A 164 4.89 -7.83 -23.07
CA GLU A 164 4.82 -9.28 -23.22
C GLU A 164 4.01 -9.92 -22.07
N ALA A 165 4.25 -9.49 -20.83
CA ALA A 165 3.45 -9.93 -19.69
C ALA A 165 1.98 -9.48 -19.83
N THR A 166 1.75 -8.24 -20.30
CA THR A 166 0.41 -7.73 -20.60
C THR A 166 -0.27 -8.56 -21.68
N ASP A 167 0.44 -8.91 -22.74
CA ASP A 167 -0.09 -9.76 -23.82
C ASP A 167 -0.45 -11.16 -23.33
N ALA A 168 0.42 -11.76 -22.51
CA ALA A 168 0.23 -13.12 -21.99
C ALA A 168 -1.07 -13.28 -21.18
N VAL A 169 -1.54 -12.24 -20.49
CA VAL A 169 -2.81 -12.27 -19.73
C VAL A 169 -4.04 -11.88 -20.54
N ARG A 170 -3.90 -11.35 -21.76
CA ARG A 170 -5.03 -10.90 -22.59
C ARG A 170 -5.69 -12.03 -23.35
N ALA A 171 -7.02 -12.03 -23.39
CA ALA A 171 -7.78 -12.98 -24.22
C ALA A 171 -7.66 -12.66 -25.72
N ARG A 172 -7.32 -11.40 -26.06
CA ARG A 172 -7.32 -10.86 -27.44
C ARG A 172 -8.69 -10.94 -28.13
N GLU A 173 -9.74 -10.97 -27.31
CA GLU A 173 -11.12 -10.96 -27.75
C GLU A 173 -11.94 -10.10 -26.78
N GLY A 174 -12.75 -9.19 -27.31
CA GLY A 174 -13.66 -8.35 -26.53
C GLY A 174 -12.99 -7.38 -25.55
N GLY A 175 -11.68 -7.16 -25.67
CA GLY A 175 -10.88 -6.40 -24.71
C GLY A 175 -10.68 -7.10 -23.38
N LEU A 176 -10.89 -8.43 -23.31
CA LEU A 176 -10.90 -9.19 -22.06
C LEU A 176 -9.50 -9.65 -21.64
N LEU A 177 -9.36 -9.91 -20.34
CA LEU A 177 -8.31 -10.76 -19.77
C LEU A 177 -8.74 -12.24 -19.86
N LYS A 178 -7.76 -13.13 -20.04
CA LYS A 178 -7.97 -14.58 -20.01
C LYS A 178 -8.55 -14.97 -18.65
N SER A 179 -9.57 -15.82 -18.67
CA SER A 179 -10.20 -16.34 -17.47
C SER A 179 -10.71 -17.77 -17.69
N GLN A 180 -11.07 -18.44 -16.60
CA GLN A 180 -11.72 -19.75 -16.58
C GLN A 180 -12.81 -19.76 -15.51
N LEU A 181 -13.78 -20.66 -15.66
CA LEU A 181 -14.82 -20.88 -14.65
C LEU A 181 -14.42 -22.03 -13.74
N ILE A 182 -14.41 -21.78 -12.44
CA ILE A 182 -14.21 -22.80 -11.38
C ILE A 182 -15.36 -22.65 -10.40
N ASN A 183 -16.14 -23.71 -10.18
CA ASN A 183 -17.31 -23.70 -9.28
C ASN A 183 -18.29 -22.54 -9.53
N GLY A 184 -18.44 -22.11 -10.80
CA GLY A 184 -19.30 -20.99 -11.19
C GLY A 184 -18.67 -19.59 -11.05
N GLY A 185 -17.49 -19.46 -10.42
CA GLY A 185 -16.75 -18.19 -10.34
C GLY A 185 -15.73 -18.01 -11.47
N GLU A 186 -15.51 -16.77 -11.91
CA GLU A 186 -14.48 -16.40 -12.90
C GLU A 186 -13.11 -16.23 -12.22
N PHE A 187 -12.09 -16.96 -12.66
CA PHE A 187 -10.72 -16.92 -12.13
C PHE A 187 -9.69 -16.79 -13.27
N PRO A 188 -8.46 -16.29 -13.01
CA PRO A 188 -7.38 -16.43 -13.97
C PRO A 188 -7.13 -17.91 -14.30
N PRO A 189 -6.63 -18.25 -15.49
CA PRO A 189 -6.17 -19.60 -15.78
C PRO A 189 -5.02 -20.02 -14.84
N TYR A 190 -4.81 -21.32 -14.65
CA TYR A 190 -3.58 -21.79 -14.00
C TYR A 190 -2.34 -21.43 -14.82
N LEU A 191 -1.26 -21.06 -14.14
CA LEU A 191 0.03 -20.68 -14.72
C LEU A 191 0.79 -21.90 -15.25
N CYS A 192 0.72 -23.02 -14.53
CA CYS A 192 1.52 -24.21 -14.79
C CYS A 192 0.68 -25.42 -15.19
N GLU A 193 1.35 -26.36 -15.85
CA GLU A 193 0.89 -27.74 -16.06
C GLU A 193 2.10 -28.67 -15.86
N ASN A 194 1.94 -29.71 -15.05
CA ASN A 194 3.01 -30.64 -14.66
C ASN A 194 4.25 -29.91 -14.09
N GLY A 195 4.01 -28.91 -13.24
CA GLY A 195 5.04 -28.14 -12.56
C GLY A 195 5.78 -27.11 -13.42
N LYS A 196 5.39 -26.94 -14.70
CA LYS A 196 6.04 -26.05 -15.65
C LYS A 196 5.09 -24.96 -16.13
N ILE A 197 5.61 -23.75 -16.28
CA ILE A 197 4.86 -22.63 -16.87
C ILE A 197 4.40 -23.03 -18.28
N LYS A 198 3.10 -22.86 -18.54
CA LYS A 198 2.53 -23.22 -19.83
C LYS A 198 3.05 -22.28 -20.94
N PRO A 199 3.23 -22.76 -22.19
CA PRO A 199 3.82 -21.97 -23.27
C PRO A 199 3.13 -20.62 -23.52
N GLU A 200 1.81 -20.54 -23.36
CA GLU A 200 1.05 -19.29 -23.52
C GLU A 200 1.30 -18.24 -22.43
N PHE A 201 2.00 -18.61 -21.35
CA PHE A 201 2.35 -17.75 -20.22
C PHE A 201 3.87 -17.60 -20.05
N TRP A 202 4.66 -17.86 -21.10
CA TRP A 202 6.12 -17.78 -21.05
C TRP A 202 6.69 -16.44 -20.56
N ALA A 203 5.95 -15.35 -20.76
CA ALA A 203 6.34 -13.99 -20.33
C ALA A 203 5.93 -13.66 -18.89
N LEU A 204 5.21 -14.56 -18.21
CA LEU A 204 4.84 -14.41 -16.81
C LEU A 204 5.85 -15.12 -15.93
N THR A 205 6.08 -14.56 -14.75
CA THR A 205 6.92 -15.16 -13.71
C THR A 205 6.14 -15.24 -12.41
N ALA A 206 6.58 -16.09 -11.48
CA ALA A 206 6.13 -16.00 -10.10
C ALA A 206 7.34 -16.14 -9.16
N VAL A 207 7.40 -15.27 -8.15
CA VAL A 207 8.51 -15.26 -7.20
C VAL A 207 8.51 -16.53 -6.36
N ARG A 208 9.71 -17.06 -6.09
CA ARG A 208 9.94 -18.24 -5.24
C ARG A 208 9.23 -19.52 -5.71
N MET A 209 8.97 -19.67 -7.01
CA MET A 209 8.43 -20.92 -7.58
C MET A 209 9.35 -22.13 -7.35
N ASP A 210 10.65 -21.90 -7.24
CA ASP A 210 11.67 -22.90 -6.94
C ASP A 210 11.45 -23.59 -5.58
N MET A 211 10.78 -22.92 -4.64
CA MET A 211 10.43 -23.48 -3.33
C MET A 211 9.19 -24.40 -3.34
N LEU A 212 8.48 -24.48 -4.47
CA LEU A 212 7.20 -25.19 -4.59
C LEU A 212 7.37 -26.54 -5.27
N THR A 213 6.59 -27.53 -4.84
CA THR A 213 6.44 -28.80 -5.57
C THR A 213 5.68 -28.60 -6.88
N ASP A 214 5.82 -29.52 -7.83
CA ASP A 214 5.09 -29.45 -9.11
C ASP A 214 3.57 -29.36 -8.90
N ALA A 215 3.03 -30.14 -7.96
CA ALA A 215 1.62 -30.09 -7.59
C ALA A 215 1.20 -28.72 -7.02
N GLN A 216 2.07 -28.03 -6.26
CA GLN A 216 1.79 -26.68 -5.80
C GLN A 216 1.87 -25.65 -6.93
N ARG A 217 2.85 -25.79 -7.83
CA ARG A 217 3.00 -24.90 -9.00
C ARG A 217 1.78 -24.94 -9.92
N ASP A 218 1.19 -26.12 -10.08
CA ASP A 218 -0.02 -26.32 -10.89
C ASP A 218 -1.27 -25.67 -10.29
N THR A 219 -1.21 -25.19 -9.04
CA THR A 219 -2.29 -24.41 -8.40
C THR A 219 -2.13 -22.90 -8.53
N LEU A 220 -0.99 -22.42 -9.05
CA LEU A 220 -0.75 -20.99 -9.21
C LEU A 220 -1.59 -20.44 -10.35
N PHE A 221 -2.15 -19.25 -10.16
CA PHE A 221 -2.86 -18.54 -11.21
C PHE A 221 -1.90 -17.73 -12.09
N ALA A 222 -2.20 -17.66 -13.38
CA ALA A 222 -1.52 -16.81 -14.35
C ALA A 222 -1.94 -15.34 -14.12
N THR A 223 -1.09 -14.60 -13.40
CA THR A 223 -1.30 -13.18 -13.07
C THR A 223 -0.25 -12.32 -13.75
N GLY A 224 -0.57 -11.07 -14.07
CA GLY A 224 0.41 -10.17 -14.70
C GLY A 224 1.61 -9.86 -13.82
N GLY A 225 1.39 -9.72 -12.50
CA GLY A 225 2.46 -9.49 -11.53
C GLY A 225 3.11 -10.78 -11.01
N ASP A 226 4.43 -10.75 -10.84
CA ASP A 226 5.26 -11.84 -10.29
C ASP A 226 4.96 -12.22 -8.83
N ARG A 227 4.32 -11.32 -8.08
CA ARG A 227 3.92 -11.54 -6.68
C ARG A 227 2.46 -12.00 -6.54
N GLY A 228 1.76 -12.19 -7.66
CA GLY A 228 0.31 -12.46 -7.71
C GLY A 228 -0.19 -13.64 -6.88
N ASN A 229 0.69 -14.62 -6.63
CA ASN A 229 0.38 -15.86 -5.91
C ASN A 229 1.01 -15.94 -4.51
N VAL A 230 1.76 -14.94 -4.05
CA VAL A 230 2.55 -15.07 -2.81
C VAL A 230 1.67 -15.26 -1.58
N GLN A 231 0.50 -14.62 -1.55
CA GLN A 231 -0.43 -14.67 -0.42
C GLN A 231 -1.87 -14.69 -0.92
N VAL A 232 -2.73 -15.47 -0.25
CA VAL A 232 -4.18 -15.59 -0.57
C VAL A 232 -4.86 -14.23 -0.79
N GLY A 233 -4.62 -13.26 0.09
CA GLY A 233 -5.20 -11.92 -0.01
C GLY A 233 -4.78 -11.15 -1.26
N PHE A 234 -3.53 -11.34 -1.72
CA PHE A 234 -3.05 -10.74 -2.97
C PHE A 234 -3.81 -11.32 -4.16
N THR A 235 -3.90 -12.65 -4.21
CA THR A 235 -4.59 -13.37 -5.28
C THR A 235 -6.07 -13.02 -5.31
N MET A 236 -6.73 -12.90 -4.16
CA MET A 236 -8.13 -12.45 -4.06
C MET A 236 -8.34 -11.07 -4.71
N MET A 237 -7.46 -10.10 -4.44
CA MET A 237 -7.54 -8.77 -5.05
C MET A 237 -7.33 -8.84 -6.56
N THR A 238 -6.35 -9.61 -7.03
CA THR A 238 -6.11 -9.80 -8.47
C THR A 238 -7.30 -10.45 -9.17
N VAL A 239 -7.93 -11.47 -8.57
CA VAL A 239 -9.15 -12.09 -9.10
C VAL A 239 -10.29 -11.07 -9.16
N LEU A 240 -10.49 -10.28 -8.10
CA LEU A 240 -11.54 -9.26 -8.06
C LEU A 240 -11.40 -8.25 -9.21
N PHE A 241 -10.19 -7.72 -9.41
CA PHE A 241 -9.95 -6.71 -10.44
C PHE A 241 -9.84 -7.28 -11.86
N LEU A 242 -9.51 -8.56 -12.01
CA LEU A 242 -9.70 -9.28 -13.29
C LEU A 242 -11.18 -9.30 -13.67
N ARG A 243 -12.05 -9.68 -12.73
CA ARG A 243 -13.50 -9.69 -12.96
C ARG A 243 -14.03 -8.30 -13.28
N GLU A 244 -13.58 -7.28 -12.54
CA GLU A 244 -14.00 -5.90 -12.80
C GLU A 244 -13.54 -5.42 -14.19
N HIS A 245 -12.31 -5.74 -14.59
CA HIS A 245 -11.83 -5.44 -15.94
C HIS A 245 -12.72 -6.09 -17.01
N ASN A 246 -12.98 -7.40 -16.89
CA ASN A 246 -13.80 -8.13 -17.86
C ASN A 246 -15.25 -7.61 -17.88
N ARG A 247 -15.82 -7.24 -16.73
CA ARG A 247 -17.14 -6.62 -16.62
C ARG A 247 -17.19 -5.27 -17.34
N VAL A 248 -16.19 -4.42 -17.12
CA VAL A 248 -16.08 -3.10 -17.77
C VAL A 248 -15.88 -3.25 -19.29
N ALA A 249 -15.00 -4.15 -19.73
CA ALA A 249 -14.76 -4.41 -21.15
C ALA A 249 -16.03 -4.90 -21.87
N ARG A 250 -16.79 -5.82 -21.27
CA ARG A 250 -18.10 -6.27 -21.80
C ARG A 250 -19.10 -5.11 -21.91
N ALA A 251 -19.17 -4.24 -20.91
CA ALA A 251 -20.04 -3.06 -20.94
C ALA A 251 -19.64 -2.06 -22.05
N LEU A 252 -18.33 -1.82 -22.21
CA LEU A 252 -17.80 -0.98 -23.28
C LEU A 252 -18.10 -1.55 -24.67
N ALA A 253 -17.96 -2.87 -24.86
CA ALA A 253 -18.24 -3.54 -26.12
C ALA A 253 -19.74 -3.43 -26.50
N ALA A 254 -20.63 -3.57 -25.53
CA ALA A 254 -22.07 -3.41 -25.73
C ALA A 254 -22.45 -1.99 -26.16
N GLU A 255 -21.84 -0.96 -25.55
CA GLU A 255 -22.09 0.44 -25.91
C GLU A 255 -21.35 0.90 -27.18
N ASN A 256 -20.26 0.22 -27.55
CA ASN A 256 -19.40 0.59 -28.66
C ASN A 256 -19.12 -0.59 -29.61
N PRO A 257 -20.11 -1.09 -30.37
CA PRO A 257 -19.97 -2.32 -31.17
C PRO A 257 -18.93 -2.27 -32.30
N ARG A 258 -18.36 -1.10 -32.59
CA ARG A 258 -17.34 -0.88 -33.63
C ARG A 258 -15.92 -0.81 -33.08
N TRP A 259 -15.74 -0.86 -31.77
CA TRP A 259 -14.40 -0.85 -31.18
C TRP A 259 -13.75 -2.21 -31.34
N ASP A 260 -12.44 -2.21 -31.61
CA ASP A 260 -11.63 -3.41 -31.63
C ASP A 260 -11.20 -3.83 -30.22
N ASP A 261 -10.60 -5.02 -30.13
CA ASP A 261 -10.08 -5.58 -28.88
C ASP A 261 -9.13 -4.63 -28.15
N GLU A 262 -8.19 -4.03 -28.89
CA GLU A 262 -7.16 -3.16 -28.31
C GLU A 262 -7.79 -1.93 -27.64
N ARG A 263 -8.70 -1.25 -28.35
CA ARG A 263 -9.37 -0.07 -27.78
C ARG A 263 -10.23 -0.43 -26.58
N LEU A 264 -10.94 -1.57 -26.62
CA LEU A 264 -11.72 -2.05 -25.47
C LEU A 264 -10.83 -2.32 -24.26
N PHE A 265 -9.74 -3.06 -24.45
CA PHE A 265 -8.77 -3.40 -23.40
C PHE A 265 -8.16 -2.15 -22.77
N GLN A 266 -7.63 -1.22 -23.58
CA GLN A 266 -6.97 -0.01 -23.06
C GLN A 266 -7.96 0.93 -22.35
N THR A 267 -9.19 1.03 -22.87
CA THR A 267 -10.22 1.85 -22.22
C THR A 267 -10.67 1.22 -20.88
N ALA A 268 -10.86 -0.09 -20.83
CA ALA A 268 -11.16 -0.82 -19.60
C ALA A 268 -10.01 -0.68 -18.57
N ARG A 269 -8.76 -0.84 -19.01
CA ARG A 269 -7.56 -0.63 -18.18
C ARG A 269 -7.54 0.76 -17.56
N ASN A 270 -7.77 1.81 -18.36
CA ASN A 270 -7.83 3.18 -17.86
C ASN A 270 -8.91 3.37 -16.80
N ILE A 271 -10.12 2.84 -17.04
CA ILE A 271 -11.24 2.92 -16.08
C ILE A 271 -10.85 2.27 -14.75
N VAL A 272 -10.38 1.02 -14.78
CA VAL A 272 -10.06 0.26 -13.56
C VAL A 272 -8.90 0.90 -12.79
N ILE A 273 -7.90 1.48 -13.47
CA ILE A 273 -6.82 2.23 -12.79
C ILE A 273 -7.42 3.40 -11.99
N VAL A 274 -8.32 4.18 -12.58
CA VAL A 274 -8.93 5.33 -11.88
C VAL A 274 -9.87 4.88 -10.76
N GLU A 275 -10.56 3.74 -10.90
CA GLU A 275 -11.32 3.12 -9.82
C GLU A 275 -10.43 2.76 -8.63
N VAL A 276 -9.28 2.13 -8.86
CA VAL A 276 -8.34 1.80 -7.78
C VAL A 276 -7.79 3.07 -7.13
N ILE A 277 -7.39 4.08 -7.90
CA ILE A 277 -6.91 5.36 -7.34
C ILE A 277 -8.02 6.02 -6.50
N ARG A 278 -9.28 5.90 -6.91
CA ARG A 278 -10.41 6.36 -6.12
C ARG A 278 -10.56 5.61 -4.81
N LEU A 279 -10.47 4.28 -4.81
CA LEU A 279 -10.47 3.47 -3.57
C LEU A 279 -9.31 3.86 -2.64
N VAL A 280 -8.13 4.11 -3.22
CA VAL A 280 -6.96 4.58 -2.48
C VAL A 280 -7.27 5.89 -1.74
N VAL A 281 -7.85 6.88 -2.42
CA VAL A 281 -8.13 8.20 -1.84
C VAL A 281 -9.35 8.18 -0.91
N GLU A 282 -10.45 7.54 -1.32
CA GLU A 282 -11.75 7.66 -0.66
C GLU A 282 -11.96 6.61 0.45
N GLU A 283 -11.30 5.46 0.39
CA GLU A 283 -11.44 4.41 1.40
C GLU A 283 -10.13 4.22 2.18
N TYR A 284 -9.04 3.89 1.50
CA TYR A 284 -7.79 3.49 2.13
C TYR A 284 -7.09 4.63 2.89
N ILE A 285 -6.90 5.81 2.27
CA ILE A 285 -6.30 6.99 2.94
C ILE A 285 -7.22 7.49 4.08
N ASN A 286 -8.54 7.42 3.89
CA ASN A 286 -9.50 7.76 4.93
C ASN A 286 -9.52 6.72 6.07
N HIS A 287 -9.13 5.47 5.82
CA HIS A 287 -8.99 4.46 6.85
C HIS A 287 -7.76 4.73 7.72
N ILE A 288 -6.59 4.95 7.11
CA ILE A 288 -5.32 5.15 7.82
C ILE A 288 -5.29 6.46 8.62
N THR A 289 -5.96 7.51 8.12
CA THR A 289 -5.97 8.80 8.79
C THR A 289 -7.00 8.83 9.94
N PRO A 290 -6.65 9.41 11.09
CA PRO A 290 -7.58 9.58 12.21
C PRO A 290 -8.51 10.80 12.03
N TYR A 291 -8.54 11.41 10.85
CA TYR A 291 -9.17 12.70 10.64
C TYR A 291 -10.68 12.59 10.52
N HIS A 292 -11.38 13.63 10.99
CA HIS A 292 -12.82 13.76 10.78
C HIS A 292 -13.17 14.16 9.35
N PHE A 293 -12.28 14.91 8.69
CA PHE A 293 -12.41 15.25 7.27
C PHE A 293 -12.18 14.01 6.39
N ARG A 294 -13.08 13.77 5.44
CA ARG A 294 -12.99 12.66 4.49
C ARG A 294 -12.52 13.13 3.11
N PHE A 295 -11.31 12.71 2.75
CA PHE A 295 -10.74 12.92 1.42
C PHE A 295 -11.63 12.29 0.36
N LEU A 296 -11.68 12.93 -0.80
CA LEU A 296 -12.47 12.48 -1.94
C LEU A 296 -11.71 12.73 -3.25
N LEU A 297 -11.93 11.91 -4.26
CA LEU A 297 -11.43 12.12 -5.60
C LEU A 297 -12.52 12.81 -6.43
N ASP A 298 -12.27 14.05 -6.83
CA ASP A 298 -13.18 14.85 -7.66
C ASP A 298 -12.44 15.32 -8.91
N PRO A 299 -13.00 15.22 -10.12
CA PRO A 299 -12.33 15.69 -11.34
C PRO A 299 -11.89 17.16 -11.31
N ARG A 300 -12.57 18.00 -10.53
CA ARG A 300 -12.20 19.42 -10.32
C ARG A 300 -11.07 19.58 -9.31
N LEU A 301 -10.80 18.59 -8.47
CA LEU A 301 -9.66 18.58 -7.54
C LEU A 301 -8.34 18.65 -8.31
N SER A 302 -8.17 17.82 -9.35
CA SER A 302 -6.96 17.83 -10.19
C SER A 302 -6.66 19.21 -10.77
N ARG A 303 -7.68 19.96 -11.19
CA ARG A 303 -7.52 21.35 -11.69
C ARG A 303 -7.01 22.32 -10.63
N MET A 304 -7.35 22.10 -9.35
CA MET A 304 -6.87 22.92 -8.24
C MET A 304 -5.42 22.56 -7.88
N LEU A 305 -5.10 21.27 -7.91
CA LEU A 305 -3.80 20.74 -7.45
C LEU A 305 -2.71 20.79 -8.53
N GLN A 306 -3.05 20.81 -9.83
CA GLN A 306 -2.06 20.81 -10.93
C GLN A 306 -1.07 21.99 -10.89
N ARG A 307 -1.41 23.08 -10.19
CA ARG A 307 -0.55 24.27 -10.04
C ARG A 307 0.39 24.16 -8.83
N ALA A 308 0.20 23.16 -7.98
CA ALA A 308 1.03 23.00 -6.80
C ALA A 308 2.48 22.64 -7.19
N PRO A 309 3.50 23.13 -6.47
CA PRO A 309 4.89 22.79 -6.75
C PRO A 309 5.19 21.30 -6.69
N TRP A 310 4.52 20.56 -5.79
CA TRP A 310 4.69 19.12 -5.62
C TRP A 310 3.99 18.28 -6.71
N HIS A 311 3.12 18.88 -7.53
CA HIS A 311 2.40 18.16 -8.59
C HIS A 311 3.34 17.91 -9.79
N ARG A 312 4.23 16.93 -9.63
CA ARG A 312 5.25 16.51 -10.59
C ARG A 312 5.18 15.00 -10.79
N GLN A 313 5.72 14.52 -11.90
CA GLN A 313 5.73 13.09 -12.21
C GLN A 313 6.28 12.29 -11.04
N ASN A 314 5.68 11.13 -10.81
CA ASN A 314 6.06 10.29 -9.71
C ASN A 314 7.46 9.67 -9.90
N TRP A 315 8.20 9.55 -8.80
CA TRP A 315 9.35 8.67 -8.65
C TRP A 315 9.39 8.23 -7.19
N ALA A 316 9.17 6.94 -6.93
CA ALA A 316 9.11 6.44 -5.56
C ALA A 316 10.49 6.54 -4.90
N SER A 317 10.51 6.98 -3.64
CA SER A 317 11.72 7.04 -2.85
C SER A 317 11.96 5.73 -2.08
N VAL A 318 13.20 5.47 -1.68
CA VAL A 318 13.53 4.35 -0.78
C VAL A 318 12.82 4.49 0.56
N GLU A 319 12.67 5.71 1.06
CA GLU A 319 11.93 5.99 2.29
C GLU A 319 10.45 5.64 2.13
N PHE A 320 9.85 5.94 0.97
CA PHE A 320 8.48 5.56 0.67
C PHE A 320 8.29 4.04 0.63
N ASN A 321 9.27 3.30 0.10
CA ASN A 321 9.30 1.83 0.19
C ASN A 321 9.35 1.35 1.65
N LEU A 322 10.20 1.97 2.46
CA LEU A 322 10.49 1.55 3.82
C LEU A 322 9.31 1.79 4.79
N VAL A 323 8.62 2.92 4.67
CA VAL A 323 7.46 3.25 5.53
C VAL A 323 6.27 2.31 5.33
N TYR A 324 6.28 1.52 4.26
CA TYR A 324 5.21 0.59 3.88
C TYR A 324 5.42 -0.87 4.33
N ARG A 325 6.49 -1.15 5.09
CA ARG A 325 6.83 -2.48 5.61
C ARG A 325 5.98 -2.89 6.81
N TRP A 326 4.65 -2.92 6.65
CA TRP A 326 3.68 -3.13 7.74
C TRP A 326 3.46 -4.60 8.13
N HIS A 327 4.54 -5.38 8.25
CA HIS A 327 4.45 -6.83 8.52
C HIS A 327 3.80 -7.17 9.87
N SER A 328 3.87 -6.25 10.84
CA SER A 328 3.16 -6.37 12.13
C SER A 328 1.63 -6.32 12.02
N LEU A 329 1.06 -6.00 10.85
CA LEU A 329 -0.37 -6.18 10.59
C LEU A 329 -0.77 -7.66 10.49
N ILE A 330 0.17 -8.55 10.14
CA ILE A 330 -0.15 -9.92 9.77
C ILE A 330 -0.31 -10.79 11.04
N PRO A 331 -1.47 -11.42 11.25
CA PRO A 331 -1.65 -12.35 12.37
C PRO A 331 -0.87 -13.66 12.18
N SER A 332 -0.74 -14.47 13.23
CA SER A 332 -0.10 -15.80 13.16
C SER A 332 -0.97 -16.85 12.48
N SER A 333 -2.28 -16.62 12.45
CA SER A 333 -3.28 -17.44 11.78
C SER A 333 -4.25 -16.57 10.97
N LEU A 334 -4.75 -17.08 9.86
CA LEU A 334 -5.68 -16.40 8.98
C LEU A 334 -6.92 -17.27 8.78
N VAL A 335 -8.09 -16.66 8.83
CA VAL A 335 -9.35 -17.33 8.51
C VAL A 335 -9.52 -17.34 6.98
N VAL A 336 -9.67 -18.54 6.41
CA VAL A 336 -9.86 -18.77 4.98
C VAL A 336 -11.01 -19.75 4.79
N GLY A 337 -12.19 -19.25 4.41
CA GLY A 337 -13.37 -20.07 4.19
C GLY A 337 -13.81 -20.81 5.45
N ASP A 338 -14.08 -20.08 6.54
CA ASP A 338 -14.40 -20.62 7.87
C ASP A 338 -13.27 -21.37 8.59
N THR A 339 -12.12 -21.59 7.94
CA THR A 339 -11.02 -22.39 8.51
C THR A 339 -9.90 -21.48 8.98
N GLU A 340 -9.53 -21.57 10.25
CA GLU A 340 -8.33 -20.92 10.77
C GLU A 340 -7.08 -21.71 10.37
N LEU A 341 -6.17 -21.08 9.64
CA LEU A 341 -4.95 -21.68 9.14
C LEU A 341 -3.73 -20.89 9.65
N PRO A 342 -2.61 -21.54 9.99
CA PRO A 342 -1.35 -20.82 10.21
C PRO A 342 -1.00 -19.96 8.99
N THR A 343 -0.51 -18.75 9.18
CA THR A 343 -0.19 -17.83 8.07
C THR A 343 0.77 -18.44 7.05
N ALA A 344 1.71 -19.29 7.49
CA ALA A 344 2.60 -20.01 6.59
C ALA A 344 1.85 -20.94 5.60
N ARG A 345 0.67 -21.45 5.96
CA ARG A 345 -0.18 -22.30 5.11
C ARG A 345 -1.02 -21.53 4.10
N THR A 346 -1.09 -20.21 4.21
CA THR A 346 -1.81 -19.36 3.24
C THR A 346 -0.88 -18.79 2.16
N LEU A 347 0.44 -18.87 2.36
CA LEU A 347 1.44 -18.51 1.36
C LEU A 347 1.35 -19.47 0.18
N PHE A 348 1.36 -18.94 -1.04
CA PHE A 348 1.16 -19.73 -2.27
C PHE A 348 -0.15 -20.54 -2.26
N GLY A 349 -1.15 -20.07 -1.51
CA GLY A 349 -2.42 -20.75 -1.26
C GLY A 349 -3.50 -20.53 -2.32
N GLY A 350 -3.15 -20.44 -3.61
CA GLY A 350 -4.13 -20.20 -4.69
C GLY A 350 -5.28 -21.21 -4.71
N ALA A 351 -4.99 -22.48 -4.41
CA ALA A 351 -5.97 -23.55 -4.29
C ALA A 351 -7.02 -23.35 -3.17
N LEU A 352 -6.75 -22.49 -2.18
CA LEU A 352 -7.67 -22.21 -1.08
C LEU A 352 -8.82 -21.27 -1.48
N ILE A 353 -8.75 -20.67 -2.68
CA ILE A 353 -9.66 -19.60 -3.08
C ILE A 353 -10.95 -20.12 -3.75
N PRO A 354 -10.90 -21.04 -4.74
CA PRO A 354 -12.10 -21.39 -5.51
C PRO A 354 -13.18 -22.15 -4.72
N GLY A 355 -12.81 -22.83 -3.63
CA GLY A 355 -13.75 -23.56 -2.79
C GLY A 355 -14.69 -22.62 -2.02
N PRO A 356 -14.17 -21.76 -1.13
CA PRO A 356 -14.98 -20.79 -0.38
C PRO A 356 -15.63 -19.71 -1.25
N GLY A 357 -14.98 -19.34 -2.36
CA GLY A 357 -15.42 -18.26 -3.25
C GLY A 357 -15.05 -16.86 -2.73
N LEU A 358 -15.02 -15.90 -3.65
CA LEU A 358 -14.47 -14.57 -3.39
C LEU A 358 -15.27 -13.79 -2.33
N GLY A 359 -16.61 -13.84 -2.41
CA GLY A 359 -17.50 -13.15 -1.48
C GLY A 359 -17.24 -13.51 -0.02
N ARG A 360 -17.06 -14.81 0.25
CA ARG A 360 -16.78 -15.32 1.60
C ARG A 360 -15.41 -14.89 2.11
N LEU A 361 -14.38 -14.98 1.28
CA LEU A 361 -13.01 -14.66 1.68
C LEU A 361 -12.82 -13.17 2.01
N PHE A 362 -13.49 -12.28 1.27
CA PHE A 362 -13.50 -10.86 1.58
C PHE A 362 -14.22 -10.56 2.91
N GLU A 363 -15.27 -11.31 3.26
CA GLU A 363 -15.94 -11.21 4.55
C GLU A 363 -15.04 -11.71 5.68
N ASP A 364 -14.41 -12.89 5.54
CA ASP A 364 -13.44 -13.42 6.52
C ASP A 364 -12.34 -12.39 6.83
N ALA A 365 -11.74 -11.82 5.78
CA ALA A 365 -10.70 -10.79 5.92
C ALA A 365 -11.22 -9.48 6.56
N SER A 366 -12.51 -9.17 6.40
CA SER A 366 -13.15 -7.99 6.98
C SER A 366 -13.54 -8.18 8.44
N GLU A 367 -13.76 -9.42 8.88
CA GLU A 367 -14.14 -9.74 10.25
C GLU A 367 -12.92 -9.98 11.14
N GLN A 368 -11.83 -10.51 10.58
CA GLN A 368 -10.60 -10.73 11.31
C GLN A 368 -9.82 -9.43 11.55
N ARG A 369 -9.39 -9.20 12.80
CA ARG A 369 -8.55 -8.04 13.16
C ARG A 369 -7.12 -8.25 12.67
N ALA A 370 -6.52 -7.19 12.14
CA ALA A 370 -5.08 -7.14 11.89
C ALA A 370 -4.30 -6.81 13.18
N GLY A 371 -2.99 -7.04 13.17
CA GLY A 371 -2.08 -6.60 14.22
C GLY A 371 -1.86 -5.09 14.21
N ARG A 372 -1.44 -4.52 15.34
CA ARG A 372 -1.02 -3.12 15.45
C ARG A 372 0.34 -2.95 14.79
N ILE A 373 0.50 -1.90 13.98
CA ILE A 373 1.81 -1.53 13.44
C ILE A 373 2.72 -1.06 14.57
N GLY A 374 3.88 -1.70 14.71
CA GLY A 374 4.92 -1.30 15.64
C GLY A 374 5.86 -2.43 16.04
N LEU A 375 6.73 -2.15 17.01
CA LEU A 375 7.62 -3.13 17.63
C LEU A 375 6.86 -4.24 18.38
N PHE A 376 7.54 -5.37 18.59
CA PHE A 376 7.06 -6.55 19.32
C PHE A 376 5.78 -7.19 18.75
N ASN A 377 5.56 -7.08 17.44
CA ASN A 377 4.31 -7.54 16.85
C ASN A 377 4.42 -8.15 15.45
N THR A 378 5.61 -8.25 14.86
CA THR A 378 5.85 -8.98 13.60
C THR A 378 5.88 -10.48 13.87
N ASP A 379 5.12 -11.26 13.10
CA ASP A 379 5.10 -12.72 13.23
C ASP A 379 6.50 -13.32 12.95
N PRO A 380 6.97 -14.33 13.72
CA PRO A 380 8.28 -14.93 13.52
C PRO A 380 8.58 -15.41 12.10
N ILE A 381 7.56 -15.87 11.33
CA ILE A 381 7.77 -16.30 9.94
C ILE A 381 8.21 -15.15 9.01
N LEU A 382 7.98 -13.89 9.44
CA LEU A 382 8.32 -12.68 8.69
C LEU A 382 9.60 -12.00 9.21
N ARG A 383 10.30 -12.59 10.20
CA ARG A 383 11.52 -12.02 10.80
C ARG A 383 12.61 -11.72 9.77
N GLU A 384 12.78 -12.59 8.76
CA GLU A 384 13.74 -12.38 7.67
C GLU A 384 13.48 -11.09 6.87
N VAL A 385 12.22 -10.65 6.80
CA VAL A 385 11.88 -9.40 6.11
C VAL A 385 12.34 -8.18 6.93
N GLU A 386 12.30 -8.26 8.26
CA GLU A 386 12.82 -7.22 9.15
C GLU A 386 14.34 -7.12 9.06
N ILE A 387 15.03 -8.28 9.06
CA ILE A 387 16.48 -8.36 8.82
C ILE A 387 16.84 -7.70 7.49
N SER A 388 16.16 -8.10 6.42
CA SER A 388 16.43 -7.56 5.07
C SER A 388 16.20 -6.04 5.03
N SER A 389 15.13 -5.55 5.65
CA SER A 389 14.79 -4.12 5.67
C SER A 389 15.84 -3.28 6.41
N ILE A 390 16.33 -3.78 7.55
CA ILE A 390 17.39 -3.11 8.32
C ILE A 390 18.72 -3.16 7.57
N LYS A 391 19.08 -4.32 7.01
CA LYS A 391 20.29 -4.49 6.20
C LYS A 391 20.29 -3.52 5.02
N ASP A 392 19.19 -3.43 4.29
CA ASP A 392 19.05 -2.50 3.15
C ASP A 392 19.17 -1.05 3.58
N ALA A 393 18.48 -0.66 4.65
CA ALA A 393 18.56 0.70 5.18
C ALA A 393 20.00 1.09 5.53
N ARG A 394 20.79 0.17 6.10
CA ARG A 394 22.22 0.36 6.40
C ARG A 394 23.07 0.41 5.14
N THR A 395 22.88 -0.50 4.19
CA THR A 395 23.59 -0.49 2.89
C THR A 395 23.34 0.80 2.11
N LEU A 396 22.12 1.33 2.18
CA LEU A 396 21.72 2.58 1.54
C LEU A 396 22.09 3.83 2.34
N GLN A 397 22.70 3.63 3.51
CA GLN A 397 23.19 4.69 4.38
C GLN A 397 22.08 5.70 4.72
N LEU A 398 20.89 5.21 5.07
CA LEU A 398 19.78 6.08 5.44
C LEU A 398 20.13 6.86 6.72
N ALA A 399 19.75 8.13 6.76
CA ALA A 399 19.94 9.01 7.91
C ALA A 399 19.17 8.52 9.16
N SER A 400 19.47 9.11 10.32
CA SER A 400 18.83 8.73 11.58
C SER A 400 17.33 9.07 11.58
N TYR A 401 16.58 8.41 12.45
CA TYR A 401 15.19 8.75 12.75
C TYR A 401 15.00 10.25 13.02
N ASN A 402 15.90 10.85 13.81
CA ASN A 402 15.82 12.27 14.14
C ASN A 402 16.13 13.21 12.96
N ASP A 403 16.95 12.78 11.99
CA ASP A 403 17.18 13.56 10.76
C ASP A 403 15.91 13.62 9.91
N TYR A 404 15.21 12.49 9.79
CA TYR A 404 13.91 12.45 9.12
C TYR A 404 12.82 13.20 9.88
N ARG A 405 12.83 13.19 11.22
CA ARG A 405 11.96 14.08 12.01
C ARG A 405 12.16 15.53 11.63
N ALA A 406 13.41 16.00 11.63
CA ALA A 406 13.75 17.37 11.30
C ALA A 406 13.36 17.72 9.85
N HIS A 407 13.65 16.83 8.89
CA HIS A 407 13.25 16.98 7.50
C HIS A 407 11.72 17.08 7.34
N CYS A 408 10.97 16.32 8.14
CA CYS A 408 9.52 16.36 8.26
C CYS A 408 8.98 17.49 9.15
N ARG A 409 9.81 18.46 9.55
CA ARG A 409 9.44 19.59 10.43
C ARG A 409 8.90 19.18 11.79
N PHE A 410 9.34 18.05 12.33
CA PHE A 410 9.21 17.71 13.74
C PHE A 410 10.46 18.17 14.50
N PRO A 411 10.33 18.55 15.79
CA PRO A 411 11.48 18.63 16.67
C PRO A 411 12.23 17.30 16.71
N ARG A 412 13.56 17.34 16.79
CA ARG A 412 14.36 16.15 17.12
C ARG A 412 13.93 15.64 18.50
N ALA A 413 13.73 14.34 18.63
CA ALA A 413 13.48 13.72 19.92
C ALA A 413 14.74 13.83 20.79
N ARG A 414 14.55 14.07 22.09
CA ARG A 414 15.64 14.24 23.08
C ARG A 414 15.90 12.99 23.92
N GLY A 415 15.04 11.99 23.83
CA GLY A 415 15.17 10.70 24.49
C GLY A 415 14.06 9.73 24.06
N PHE A 416 14.20 8.46 24.43
CA PHE A 416 13.27 7.39 24.01
C PHE A 416 11.83 7.58 24.51
N ALA A 417 11.63 8.27 25.64
CA ALA A 417 10.31 8.65 26.14
C ALA A 417 9.55 9.62 25.20
N GLN A 418 10.25 10.31 24.29
CA GLN A 418 9.64 11.11 23.22
C GLN A 418 9.45 10.33 21.93
N VAL A 419 9.79 9.04 21.90
CA VAL A 419 9.48 8.10 20.81
C VAL A 419 8.24 7.30 21.20
N SER A 420 8.25 6.67 22.38
CA SER A 420 7.14 5.87 22.89
C SER A 420 6.88 6.11 24.37
N GLY A 421 5.60 6.12 24.76
CA GLY A 421 5.18 6.16 26.17
C GLY A 421 5.24 4.79 26.85
N ASP A 422 5.46 3.71 26.10
CA ASP A 422 5.56 2.34 26.60
C ASP A 422 6.96 2.08 27.18
N PRO A 423 7.09 1.82 28.50
CA PRO A 423 8.39 1.55 29.13
C PRO A 423 9.13 0.38 28.48
N ARG A 424 8.43 -0.66 28.01
CA ARG A 424 9.06 -1.80 27.32
C ARG A 424 9.79 -1.36 26.06
N VAL A 425 9.22 -0.43 25.31
CA VAL A 425 9.86 0.13 24.11
C VAL A 425 11.04 1.01 24.51
N GLN A 426 10.89 1.84 25.55
CA GLN A 426 11.96 2.71 26.03
C GLN A 426 13.19 1.89 26.47
N ASP A 427 12.97 0.88 27.30
CA ASP A 427 14.02 0.00 27.84
C ASP A 427 14.71 -0.77 26.71
N ALA A 428 13.92 -1.41 25.82
CA ALA A 428 14.49 -2.19 24.72
C ALA A 428 15.30 -1.34 23.72
N LEU A 429 14.93 -0.07 23.53
CA LEU A 429 15.70 0.88 22.75
C LEU A 429 16.96 1.34 23.50
N ALA A 430 16.86 1.66 24.79
CA ALA A 430 18.00 2.07 25.62
C ALA A 430 19.05 0.95 25.77
N ASP A 431 18.62 -0.31 25.79
CA ASP A 431 19.51 -1.49 25.84
C ASP A 431 20.34 -1.66 24.55
N ARG A 432 19.86 -1.13 23.42
CA ARG A 432 20.47 -1.34 22.09
C ARG A 432 21.10 -0.10 21.49
N TYR A 433 20.59 1.08 21.81
CA TYR A 433 21.02 2.37 21.27
C TYR A 433 21.46 3.29 22.40
N ARG A 434 22.65 3.89 22.27
CA ARG A 434 23.21 4.78 23.30
C ARG A 434 22.41 6.06 23.47
N SER A 435 21.85 6.56 22.36
CA SER A 435 21.07 7.79 22.30
C SER A 435 19.96 7.67 21.25
N VAL A 436 18.91 8.49 21.39
CA VAL A 436 17.85 8.62 20.39
C VAL A 436 18.35 9.17 19.05
N ASP A 437 19.49 9.87 19.04
CA ASP A 437 20.14 10.32 17.79
C ASP A 437 20.81 9.16 17.03
N ASP A 438 21.14 8.06 17.70
CA ASP A 438 21.67 6.85 17.07
C ASP A 438 20.56 5.96 16.46
N LEU A 439 19.29 6.27 16.74
CA LEU A 439 18.13 5.46 16.34
C LEU A 439 17.97 5.46 14.82
N GLU A 440 18.00 4.26 14.24
CA GLU A 440 17.83 4.05 12.80
C GLU A 440 16.41 4.43 12.35
N LEU A 441 16.26 4.94 11.12
CA LEU A 441 14.95 5.33 10.58
C LEU A 441 13.93 4.19 10.72
N TYR A 442 14.29 2.98 10.27
CA TYR A 442 13.36 1.85 10.27
C TYR A 442 12.84 1.55 11.68
N VAL A 443 13.74 1.33 12.65
CA VAL A 443 13.34 1.07 14.04
C VAL A 443 12.53 2.23 14.62
N GLY A 444 12.96 3.47 14.40
CA GLY A 444 12.26 4.65 14.91
C GLY A 444 10.85 4.85 14.35
N LEU A 445 10.61 4.50 13.08
CA LEU A 445 9.27 4.56 12.47
C LEU A 445 8.26 3.62 13.16
N PHE A 446 8.69 2.43 13.56
CA PHE A 446 7.82 1.42 14.18
C PHE A 446 7.86 1.45 15.72
N ALA A 447 8.85 2.12 16.31
CA ALA A 447 8.88 2.42 17.73
C ALA A 447 8.00 3.62 18.11
N GLU A 448 7.77 4.56 17.19
CA GLU A 448 7.01 5.77 17.48
C GLU A 448 5.55 5.46 17.83
N GLU A 449 5.03 6.11 18.87
CA GLU A 449 3.65 5.95 19.32
C GLU A 449 2.63 6.65 18.38
N PRO A 450 1.50 6.01 18.00
CA PRO A 450 0.45 6.57 17.13
C PRO A 450 -0.32 7.78 17.67
N GLY A 451 -0.12 8.16 18.94
CA GLY A 451 -0.67 9.39 19.52
C GLY A 451 -2.17 9.43 19.79
N SER A 452 -2.93 8.47 19.26
CA SER A 452 -4.32 8.23 19.65
C SER A 452 -4.71 6.77 19.33
N PRO A 453 -5.69 6.19 20.05
CA PRO A 453 -6.23 4.87 19.71
C PRO A 453 -6.91 4.81 18.34
N ALA A 454 -7.31 5.95 17.77
CA ALA A 454 -7.95 6.03 16.46
C ALA A 454 -6.94 6.06 15.30
N ALA A 455 -5.65 6.32 15.57
CA ALA A 455 -4.61 6.37 14.55
C ALA A 455 -4.04 4.98 14.30
N VAL A 456 -3.97 4.60 13.02
CA VAL A 456 -3.35 3.34 12.58
C VAL A 456 -1.82 3.46 12.55
N LEU A 457 -1.33 4.68 12.30
CA LEU A 457 0.07 4.97 12.00
C LEU A 457 0.64 6.06 12.94
N PRO A 458 1.95 6.01 13.26
CA PRO A 458 2.62 7.07 13.99
C PRO A 458 2.86 8.35 13.19
N PRO A 459 3.07 9.50 13.86
CA PRO A 459 3.13 10.81 13.19
C PRO A 459 4.17 10.94 12.08
N LEU A 460 5.40 10.47 12.27
CA LEU A 460 6.45 10.56 11.26
C LEU A 460 6.11 9.69 10.06
N LEU A 461 5.74 8.43 10.32
CA LEU A 461 5.32 7.48 9.29
C LEU A 461 4.13 8.02 8.49
N THR A 462 3.10 8.54 9.19
CA THR A 462 1.93 9.19 8.57
C THR A 462 2.33 10.35 7.67
N LYS A 463 3.28 11.20 8.11
CA LYS A 463 3.67 12.38 7.34
C LYS A 463 4.42 12.00 6.05
N ILE A 464 5.37 11.06 6.11
CA ILE A 464 6.07 10.57 4.91
C ILE A 464 5.06 9.97 3.93
N ILE A 465 4.18 9.07 4.40
CA ILE A 465 3.14 8.47 3.55
C ILE A 465 2.21 9.52 2.96
N ALA A 466 1.76 10.51 3.73
CA ALA A 466 0.87 11.54 3.21
C ALA A 466 1.53 12.32 2.05
N ILE A 467 2.82 12.60 2.12
CA ILE A 467 3.55 13.32 1.07
C ILE A 467 3.66 12.46 -0.19
N ASP A 468 4.16 11.24 -0.04
CA ASP A 468 4.44 10.36 -1.17
C ASP A 468 3.18 9.73 -1.76
N ALA A 469 2.22 9.29 -0.96
CA ALA A 469 1.00 8.65 -1.47
C ALA A 469 0.10 9.63 -2.21
N PHE A 470 -0.08 10.87 -1.70
CA PHE A 470 -0.85 11.87 -2.43
C PHE A 470 -0.14 12.30 -3.71
N SER A 471 1.17 12.54 -3.66
CA SER A 471 1.92 12.94 -4.86
C SER A 471 2.01 11.81 -5.88
N GLN A 472 2.10 10.54 -5.46
CA GLN A 472 2.03 9.36 -6.33
C GLN A 472 0.65 9.22 -7.00
N ALA A 473 -0.42 9.26 -6.21
CA ALA A 473 -1.77 8.99 -6.72
C ALA A 473 -2.31 10.14 -7.59
N LEU A 474 -2.18 11.38 -7.12
CA LEU A 474 -2.86 12.53 -7.73
C LEU A 474 -2.14 13.09 -8.96
N THR A 475 -0.89 12.67 -9.20
CA THR A 475 -0.13 13.04 -10.40
C THR A 475 -0.22 12.01 -11.53
N ASN A 476 -0.98 10.93 -11.32
CA ASN A 476 -1.23 9.94 -12.36
C ASN A 476 -1.82 10.61 -13.61
N PRO A 477 -1.27 10.36 -14.82
CA PRO A 477 -1.70 11.02 -16.05
C PRO A 477 -3.20 10.90 -16.35
N LEU A 478 -3.85 9.81 -15.92
CA LEU A 478 -5.29 9.58 -16.11
C LEU A 478 -6.16 10.58 -15.33
N LEU A 479 -5.62 11.24 -14.32
CA LEU A 479 -6.31 12.29 -13.55
C LEU A 479 -6.06 13.69 -14.10
N ALA A 480 -5.18 13.85 -15.09
CA ALA A 480 -4.88 15.16 -15.66
C ALA A 480 -6.16 15.76 -16.28
N PRO A 481 -6.44 17.08 -16.12
CA PRO A 481 -7.70 17.67 -16.58
C PRO A 481 -7.99 17.53 -18.08
N ARG A 482 -6.95 17.35 -18.91
CA ARG A 482 -7.09 17.10 -20.36
C ARG A 482 -7.35 15.64 -20.72
N VAL A 483 -7.15 14.72 -19.79
CA VAL A 483 -7.30 13.27 -19.96
C VAL A 483 -8.56 12.78 -19.25
N LEU A 484 -8.87 13.30 -18.06
CA LEU A 484 -10.06 12.92 -17.27
C LEU A 484 -11.35 13.48 -17.88
N ASN A 485 -11.81 12.88 -18.98
CA ASN A 485 -13.03 13.25 -19.70
C ASN A 485 -13.62 12.06 -20.49
N ALA A 486 -14.81 12.26 -21.06
CA ALA A 486 -15.57 11.20 -21.73
C ALA A 486 -14.91 10.68 -23.02
N ALA A 487 -13.99 11.42 -23.65
CA ALA A 487 -13.28 10.92 -24.83
C ALA A 487 -12.28 9.81 -24.47
N THR A 488 -11.69 9.88 -23.27
CA THR A 488 -10.76 8.85 -22.77
C THR A 488 -11.50 7.69 -22.10
N PHE A 489 -12.56 7.96 -21.34
CA PHE A 489 -13.20 6.96 -20.48
C PHE A 489 -14.59 6.52 -20.93
N THR A 490 -15.18 7.14 -21.94
CA THR A 490 -16.64 7.12 -22.25
C THR A 490 -17.51 7.73 -21.14
N PRO A 491 -18.75 8.15 -21.44
CA PRO A 491 -19.71 8.53 -20.41
C PRO A 491 -20.01 7.40 -19.42
N ALA A 492 -20.07 6.15 -19.87
CA ALA A 492 -20.32 5.00 -19.01
C ALA A 492 -19.14 4.68 -18.09
N GLY A 493 -17.91 4.70 -18.60
CA GLY A 493 -16.73 4.51 -17.76
C GLY A 493 -16.59 5.60 -16.68
N LEU A 494 -16.92 6.85 -17.00
CA LEU A 494 -16.99 7.92 -15.99
C LEU A 494 -18.07 7.67 -14.92
N ARG A 495 -19.21 7.07 -15.28
CA ARG A 495 -20.23 6.66 -14.30
C ARG A 495 -19.73 5.53 -13.41
N THR A 496 -19.16 4.48 -14.01
CA THR A 496 -18.54 3.35 -13.29
C THR A 496 -17.52 3.84 -12.27
N ILE A 497 -16.59 4.74 -12.67
CA ILE A 497 -15.63 5.38 -11.76
C ILE A 497 -16.35 6.14 -10.64
N ALA A 498 -17.39 6.91 -10.97
CA ALA A 498 -18.09 7.74 -10.00
C ALA A 498 -18.85 6.93 -8.93
N GLU A 499 -19.38 5.78 -9.33
CA GLU A 499 -20.17 4.84 -8.52
C GLU A 499 -19.30 3.95 -7.61
N THR A 500 -18.04 3.67 -7.98
CA THR A 500 -17.10 2.93 -7.13
C THR A 500 -16.65 3.78 -5.95
N ARG A 501 -17.12 3.47 -4.73
CA ARG A 501 -16.75 4.19 -3.50
C ARG A 501 -16.00 3.32 -2.50
N THR A 502 -16.29 2.03 -2.50
CA THR A 502 -15.72 1.05 -1.59
C THR A 502 -15.34 -0.21 -2.35
N LEU A 503 -14.43 -0.99 -1.77
CA LEU A 503 -14.09 -2.31 -2.28
C LEU A 503 -15.30 -3.26 -2.24
N GLY A 504 -16.24 -3.02 -1.31
CA GLY A 504 -17.53 -3.71 -1.27
C GLY A 504 -18.38 -3.49 -2.52
N ASP A 505 -18.37 -2.28 -3.10
CA ASP A 505 -19.08 -1.99 -4.36
C ASP A 505 -18.50 -2.79 -5.52
N VAL A 506 -17.17 -2.97 -5.54
CA VAL A 506 -16.47 -3.76 -6.56
C VAL A 506 -16.80 -5.23 -6.38
N LEU A 507 -16.77 -5.75 -5.15
CA LEU A 507 -17.11 -7.14 -4.86
C LEU A 507 -18.55 -7.45 -5.27
N ALA A 508 -19.52 -6.64 -4.83
CA ALA A 508 -20.94 -6.88 -5.03
C ALA A 508 -21.35 -7.06 -6.51
N ARG A 509 -20.69 -6.35 -7.43
CA ARG A 509 -20.95 -6.45 -8.88
C ARG A 509 -20.09 -7.49 -9.61
N ASN A 510 -19.13 -8.12 -8.91
CA ASN A 510 -18.21 -9.12 -9.45
C ASN A 510 -18.32 -10.49 -8.78
N THR A 511 -19.34 -10.71 -7.95
CA THR A 511 -19.67 -12.02 -7.38
C THR A 511 -21.13 -12.41 -7.64
N PRO A 512 -21.58 -12.47 -8.92
CA PRO A 512 -22.95 -12.86 -9.23
C PRO A 512 -23.32 -14.27 -8.74
N GLU A 513 -22.33 -15.14 -8.53
CA GLU A 513 -22.50 -16.47 -7.95
C GLU A 513 -22.82 -16.46 -6.45
N ASP A 514 -22.57 -15.36 -5.73
CA ASP A 514 -22.89 -15.17 -4.32
C ASP A 514 -23.58 -13.81 -4.11
N PRO A 515 -24.89 -13.71 -4.41
CA PRO A 515 -25.61 -12.44 -4.39
C PRO A 515 -25.93 -11.91 -2.98
N ARG A 516 -25.54 -12.65 -1.93
CA ARG A 516 -25.80 -12.24 -0.54
C ARG A 516 -24.99 -10.99 -0.20
N PRO A 517 -25.59 -10.01 0.50
CA PRO A 517 -24.82 -8.89 1.04
C PRO A 517 -23.73 -9.40 1.99
N ARG A 518 -22.47 -9.08 1.68
CA ARG A 518 -21.31 -9.40 2.51
C ARG A 518 -20.80 -8.16 3.23
N PHE A 519 -20.28 -8.33 4.44
CA PHE A 519 -19.57 -7.25 5.10
C PHE A 519 -18.15 -7.13 4.57
N VAL A 520 -17.86 -6.02 3.88
CA VAL A 520 -16.55 -5.72 3.32
C VAL A 520 -16.06 -4.40 3.90
N SER A 521 -15.00 -4.44 4.70
CA SER A 521 -14.49 -3.24 5.36
C SER A 521 -13.04 -3.40 5.81
N MET A 522 -12.22 -2.39 5.54
CA MET A 522 -10.89 -2.23 6.14
C MET A 522 -10.96 -1.91 7.65
N THR A 523 -12.13 -1.45 8.12
CA THR A 523 -12.35 -1.04 9.51
C THR A 523 -13.14 -2.10 10.28
N TRP A 524 -12.61 -2.51 11.43
CA TRP A 524 -13.20 -3.52 12.30
C TRP A 524 -14.51 -3.01 12.92
N ARG A 525 -15.53 -3.88 13.03
CA ARG A 525 -16.87 -3.50 13.50
C ARG A 525 -16.88 -2.89 14.90
N GLY A 526 -16.02 -3.37 15.78
CA GLY A 526 -15.89 -2.86 17.16
C GLY A 526 -15.02 -1.62 17.30
N ALA A 527 -14.51 -1.04 16.20
CA ALA A 527 -13.71 0.18 16.25
C ALA A 527 -14.59 1.37 16.66
N ALA A 528 -14.07 2.23 17.55
CA ALA A 528 -14.75 3.47 17.92
C ALA A 528 -14.91 4.40 16.69
N ARG A 529 -16.13 4.97 16.52
CA ARG A 529 -16.57 5.69 15.32
C ARG A 529 -16.32 7.20 15.30
#